data_AF-A0A8C6MBG4-F1
#
_entry.id   AF-A0A8C6MBG4-F1
#
_cell.length_a   1.000
_cell.length_b   1.000
_cell.length_c   1.000
_cell.angle_alpha   90.00
_cell.angle_beta   90.00
_cell.angle_gamma   90.00
#
_symmetry.space_group_name_H-M   'P 1'
#
loop_
_entity.id
_entity.type
_entity.pdbx_description
1 polymer ?
#
loop_
_entity_poly.entity_id
_entity_poly.type
_entity_poly.pdbx_seq_one_letter_code
_entity_poly.pdbx_strand_id
1 'polypeptide(L)'
;LMSAMEDTPTLKPRHIQNQNVVHRLEKRRICSGRPGSHWYRVRCFHQNLFPNFTVVNVEKPPCFLRKFSPDGRYFIAFSSDQTSLEIYEYQGCQAAQDLLRGQEGETLSTANDQRSLNIRGRLFERFFSLLHVTNVASNGEHLNRECSLFTDDCRYVIVGSAVYVPEEPQPYFFEVYRNNESVTPNPRSPLEDYSLHIIDLHTGRLCDTRSFKCDKIILSHNQGLYLYRNILAVLSVQQQTIHVFQVTPDGTFLDVRTIGRFCYEDDLLTLSAVYTETQAEIQPGLPRLYTDKVINSLKHRLLVYLWRRVEQDGSATAKRRFFQCFDQLRKLRMWKMQLLDEHHLFIKYTSEDVVTLRVTDPSQVGEHTHSQKAACLFKDTIVNAKYGGHTEAVRRLLGQLPISAQSYSSSPYLDLSLFSYDDKWVSAMERPKTCGDHPIRFYARDSGLLKFKIQAGLLGRPVNHAVRRLVAFTFHPFEPFAISVQRTNAEYVVNFHMRHVCE
;
A
#
# COMPACT_ATOMS: atom_id res chain seq x y z
N LEU A 1 59.06 -30.03 6.59
CA LEU A 1 58.30 -28.76 6.74
C LEU A 1 57.02 -28.91 5.93
N MET A 2 55.89 -28.81 6.63
CA MET A 2 54.56 -29.27 6.21
C MET A 2 53.98 -28.42 5.08
N SER A 3 53.44 -29.11 4.08
CA SER A 3 52.52 -28.55 3.08
C SER A 3 51.16 -28.31 3.75
N ALA A 4 50.70 -27.07 3.76
CA ALA A 4 49.37 -26.70 4.20
C ALA A 4 48.36 -27.14 3.13
N MET A 5 47.54 -28.13 3.46
CA MET A 5 46.37 -28.50 2.66
C MET A 5 45.32 -27.40 2.78
N GLU A 6 44.83 -26.92 1.64
CA GLU A 6 43.69 -26.03 1.52
C GLU A 6 42.42 -26.66 2.12
N ASP A 7 41.88 -26.03 3.16
CA ASP A 7 40.54 -26.33 3.67
C ASP A 7 39.50 -25.94 2.60
N THR A 8 39.09 -26.91 1.80
CA THR A 8 37.90 -26.78 0.95
C THR A 8 36.66 -26.68 1.85
N PRO A 9 35.79 -25.65 1.67
CA PRO A 9 34.61 -25.50 2.51
C PRO A 9 33.59 -26.59 2.17
N THR A 10 33.62 -27.70 2.91
CA THR A 10 32.61 -28.76 2.80
C THR A 10 31.24 -28.21 3.23
N LEU A 11 30.35 -28.00 2.27
CA LEU A 11 28.95 -27.65 2.49
C LEU A 11 28.30 -28.73 3.36
N LYS A 12 28.05 -28.44 4.64
CA LYS A 12 27.33 -29.36 5.52
C LYS A 12 25.90 -29.57 4.99
N PRO A 13 25.45 -30.81 4.78
CA PRO A 13 24.10 -31.09 4.30
C PRO A 13 23.08 -30.55 5.31
N ARG A 14 22.08 -29.87 4.78
CA ARG A 14 21.07 -29.19 5.59
C ARG A 14 20.16 -30.21 6.27
N HIS A 15 20.05 -30.16 7.60
CA HIS A 15 19.15 -31.05 8.34
C HIS A 15 17.68 -30.66 8.10
N ILE A 16 16.94 -31.49 7.38
CA ILE A 16 15.52 -31.29 7.08
C ILE A 16 14.68 -31.84 8.23
N GLN A 17 13.87 -30.97 8.86
CA GLN A 17 12.92 -31.41 9.90
C GLN A 17 11.79 -32.25 9.28
N ASN A 18 11.18 -33.11 10.09
CA ASN A 18 10.03 -33.93 9.69
C ASN A 18 8.92 -33.06 9.04
N GLN A 19 8.52 -33.44 7.82
CA GLN A 19 7.53 -32.74 6.99
C GLN A 19 6.12 -33.35 7.12
N ASN A 20 5.97 -34.44 7.87
CA ASN A 20 4.67 -35.08 8.07
C ASN A 20 3.69 -34.09 8.73
N VAL A 21 2.52 -33.93 8.09
CA VAL A 21 1.49 -32.98 8.52
C VAL A 21 0.95 -33.29 9.90
N VAL A 22 0.71 -34.58 10.21
CA VAL A 22 0.19 -35.04 11.50
C VAL A 22 1.19 -34.71 12.61
N HIS A 23 2.47 -35.06 12.40
CA HIS A 23 3.53 -34.75 13.36
C HIS A 23 3.67 -33.24 13.59
N ARG A 24 3.62 -32.42 12.53
CA ARG A 24 3.70 -30.95 12.65
C ARG A 24 2.47 -30.37 13.36
N LEU A 25 1.29 -30.96 13.16
CA LEU A 25 0.05 -30.57 13.84
C LEU A 25 0.10 -30.89 15.34
N GLU A 26 0.54 -32.10 15.70
CA GLU A 26 0.74 -32.49 17.10
C GLU A 26 1.77 -31.62 17.80
N LYS A 27 2.92 -31.38 17.15
CA LYS A 27 3.97 -30.49 17.67
C LYS A 27 3.47 -29.07 17.88
N ARG A 28 2.55 -28.58 17.03
CA ARG A 28 1.89 -27.27 17.21
C ARG A 28 0.95 -27.27 18.43
N ARG A 29 0.25 -28.37 18.70
CA ARG A 29 -0.66 -28.50 19.85
C ARG A 29 0.09 -28.57 21.18
N ILE A 30 1.18 -29.33 21.23
CA ILE A 30 1.84 -29.72 22.49
C ILE A 30 2.94 -28.72 22.91
N CYS A 31 3.63 -28.11 21.96
CA CYS A 31 4.75 -27.21 22.27
C CYS A 31 4.39 -25.76 21.95
N SER A 32 4.65 -24.82 22.85
CA SER A 32 4.52 -23.36 22.66
C SER A 32 5.80 -22.69 22.12
N GLY A 33 6.96 -23.36 22.23
CA GLY A 33 8.22 -22.92 21.62
C GLY A 33 8.91 -21.82 22.43
N ARG A 34 9.88 -21.13 21.82
CA ARG A 34 10.55 -20.00 22.50
C ARG A 34 9.57 -18.83 22.66
N PRO A 35 9.64 -18.04 23.75
CA PRO A 35 8.85 -16.81 23.88
C PRO A 35 8.94 -15.95 22.62
N GLY A 36 7.80 -15.42 22.17
CA GLY A 36 7.71 -14.61 20.94
C GLY A 36 7.72 -15.38 19.61
N SER A 37 7.94 -16.70 19.59
CA SER A 37 7.96 -17.49 18.34
C SER A 37 6.62 -18.10 17.92
N HIS A 38 5.55 -17.83 18.68
CA HIS A 38 4.24 -18.44 18.46
C HIS A 38 3.66 -18.13 17.06
N TRP A 39 3.71 -16.87 16.62
CA TRP A 39 3.26 -16.45 15.29
C TRP A 39 4.00 -17.18 14.17
N TYR A 40 5.34 -17.20 14.23
CA TYR A 40 6.16 -17.89 13.24
C TYR A 40 5.81 -19.38 13.16
N ARG A 41 5.68 -20.07 14.32
CA ARG A 41 5.35 -21.50 14.36
C ARG A 41 3.97 -21.83 13.81
N VAL A 42 2.97 -20.99 14.08
CA VAL A 42 1.64 -21.15 13.49
C VAL A 42 1.73 -21.05 11.97
N ARG A 43 2.45 -20.04 11.46
CA ARG A 43 2.60 -19.82 10.02
C ARG A 43 3.47 -20.89 9.33
N CYS A 44 4.40 -21.55 10.03
CA CYS A 44 5.14 -22.68 9.47
C CYS A 44 4.23 -23.82 8.99
N PHE A 45 3.02 -23.94 9.54
CA PHE A 45 2.07 -24.96 9.09
C PHE A 45 1.57 -24.75 7.66
N HIS A 46 1.55 -23.49 7.18
CA HIS A 46 1.24 -23.12 5.79
C HIS A 46 2.28 -23.64 4.79
N GLN A 47 3.42 -24.15 5.23
CA GLN A 47 4.35 -24.89 4.35
C GLN A 47 3.84 -26.30 3.98
N ASN A 48 2.77 -26.78 4.62
CA ASN A 48 2.12 -28.05 4.29
C ASN A 48 0.72 -27.86 3.68
N LEU A 49 0.07 -26.74 4.02
CA LEU A 49 -1.20 -26.32 3.44
C LEU A 49 -0.96 -25.16 2.48
N PHE A 50 -0.98 -25.43 1.18
CA PHE A 50 -0.72 -24.45 0.13
C PHE A 50 -1.66 -24.66 -1.07
N PRO A 51 -1.88 -23.62 -1.90
CA PRO A 51 -2.58 -23.78 -3.16
C PRO A 51 -1.75 -24.65 -4.11
N ASN A 52 -2.37 -25.67 -4.70
CA ASN A 52 -1.74 -26.65 -5.59
C ASN A 52 -2.51 -26.82 -6.92
N PHE A 53 -3.63 -26.12 -7.09
CA PHE A 53 -4.47 -26.20 -8.28
C PHE A 53 -4.85 -24.80 -8.75
N THR A 54 -4.79 -24.58 -10.06
CA THR A 54 -5.14 -23.30 -10.69
C THR A 54 -6.28 -23.47 -11.67
N VAL A 55 -7.34 -22.68 -11.51
CA VAL A 55 -8.38 -22.52 -12.54
C VAL A 55 -8.13 -21.21 -13.28
N VAL A 56 -7.89 -21.31 -14.59
CA VAL A 56 -7.58 -20.16 -15.44
C VAL A 56 -8.86 -19.54 -16.00
N ASN A 57 -8.89 -18.21 -16.08
CA ASN A 57 -9.96 -17.43 -16.70
C ASN A 57 -11.36 -17.70 -16.08
N VAL A 58 -11.43 -17.61 -14.76
CA VAL A 58 -12.67 -17.71 -13.97
C VAL A 58 -13.60 -16.56 -14.36
N GLU A 59 -14.87 -16.88 -14.60
CA GLU A 59 -15.88 -15.86 -14.88
C GLU A 59 -16.20 -15.10 -13.61
N LYS A 60 -16.37 -13.78 -13.70
CA LYS A 60 -16.69 -12.93 -12.56
C LYS A 60 -17.72 -11.86 -12.93
N PRO A 61 -18.42 -11.30 -11.94
CA PRO A 61 -19.26 -10.12 -12.14
C PRO A 61 -18.49 -8.92 -12.73
N PRO A 62 -19.19 -7.92 -13.28
CA PRO A 62 -18.59 -6.68 -13.78
C PRO A 62 -18.12 -5.79 -12.62
N CYS A 63 -17.04 -6.21 -11.94
CA CYS A 63 -16.42 -5.50 -10.84
C CYS A 63 -14.88 -5.59 -10.89
N PHE A 64 -14.21 -4.69 -10.18
CA PHE A 64 -12.78 -4.66 -9.94
C PHE A 64 -12.49 -5.27 -8.58
N LEU A 65 -11.99 -6.50 -8.60
CA LEU A 65 -11.59 -7.24 -7.41
C LEU A 65 -10.43 -6.52 -6.70
N ARG A 66 -10.55 -6.26 -5.39
CA ARG A 66 -9.56 -5.48 -4.65
C ARG A 66 -8.76 -6.29 -3.64
N LYS A 67 -9.34 -6.59 -2.47
CA LYS A 67 -8.60 -7.14 -1.32
C LYS A 67 -9.53 -7.86 -0.34
N PHE A 68 -8.97 -8.80 0.42
CA PHE A 68 -9.63 -9.37 1.60
C PHE A 68 -9.57 -8.42 2.80
N SER A 69 -10.57 -8.48 3.66
CA SER A 69 -10.48 -7.91 5.01
C SER A 69 -9.32 -8.59 5.79
N PRO A 70 -8.73 -7.94 6.81
CA PRO A 70 -7.59 -8.50 7.52
C PRO A 70 -7.89 -9.83 8.23
N ASP A 71 -9.16 -10.06 8.61
CA ASP A 71 -9.67 -11.32 9.16
C ASP A 71 -9.97 -12.40 8.08
N GLY A 72 -9.95 -12.03 6.79
CA GLY A 72 -10.16 -12.91 5.65
C GLY A 72 -11.61 -13.30 5.39
N ARG A 73 -12.58 -12.81 6.18
CA ARG A 73 -14.00 -13.19 6.01
C ARG A 73 -14.68 -12.46 4.87
N TYR A 74 -14.32 -11.19 4.66
CA TYR A 74 -14.92 -10.36 3.64
C TYR A 74 -13.95 -10.13 2.50
N PHE A 75 -14.49 -10.01 1.30
CA PHE A 75 -13.76 -9.65 0.10
C PHE A 75 -14.44 -8.44 -0.54
N ILE A 76 -13.68 -7.38 -0.77
CA ILE A 76 -14.21 -6.15 -1.38
C ILE A 76 -13.88 -6.08 -2.87
N ALA A 77 -14.83 -5.58 -3.65
CA ALA A 77 -14.65 -5.21 -5.04
C ALA A 77 -15.32 -3.87 -5.32
N PHE A 78 -14.82 -3.15 -6.31
CA PHE A 78 -15.47 -1.92 -6.80
C PHE A 78 -16.34 -2.25 -8.00
N SER A 79 -17.53 -1.69 -8.10
CA SER A 79 -18.40 -1.87 -9.27
C SER A 79 -17.70 -1.39 -10.56
N SER A 80 -18.13 -1.89 -11.73
CA SER A 80 -17.52 -1.51 -13.01
C SER A 80 -17.61 -0.02 -13.34
N ASP A 81 -18.66 0.64 -12.86
CA ASP A 81 -18.89 2.09 -12.98
C ASP A 81 -18.16 2.90 -11.90
N GLN A 82 -17.51 2.24 -10.92
CA GLN A 82 -16.78 2.85 -9.81
C GLN A 82 -17.65 3.75 -8.90
N THR A 83 -18.95 3.47 -8.82
CA THR A 83 -19.87 4.22 -7.95
C THR A 83 -20.08 3.53 -6.60
N SER A 84 -19.96 2.20 -6.58
CA SER A 84 -20.38 1.36 -5.48
C SER A 84 -19.27 0.41 -5.02
N LEU A 85 -19.28 0.11 -3.72
CA LEU A 85 -18.46 -0.94 -3.13
C LEU A 85 -19.30 -2.20 -2.98
N GLU A 86 -18.83 -3.30 -3.56
CA GLU A 86 -19.41 -4.63 -3.42
C GLU A 86 -18.66 -5.40 -2.32
N ILE A 87 -19.40 -5.91 -1.34
CA ILE A 87 -18.87 -6.65 -0.20
C ILE A 87 -19.35 -8.09 -0.31
N TYR A 88 -18.40 -9.01 -0.46
CA TYR A 88 -18.63 -10.45 -0.57
C TYR A 88 -18.20 -11.16 0.70
N GLU A 89 -18.96 -12.18 1.11
CA GLU A 89 -18.54 -13.15 2.12
C GLU A 89 -17.76 -14.29 1.47
N TYR A 90 -16.59 -14.59 2.01
CA TYR A 90 -15.76 -15.70 1.57
C TYR A 90 -16.24 -17.02 2.20
N GLN A 91 -16.66 -17.96 1.35
CA GLN A 91 -17.24 -19.25 1.78
C GLN A 91 -16.19 -20.33 2.11
N GLY A 92 -14.89 -20.00 2.03
CA GLY A 92 -13.79 -20.91 2.37
C GLY A 92 -13.22 -21.66 1.17
N CYS A 93 -12.00 -22.20 1.35
CA CYS A 93 -11.23 -22.85 0.29
C CYS A 93 -11.84 -24.17 -0.22
N GLN A 94 -12.76 -24.78 0.54
CA GLN A 94 -13.43 -26.05 0.21
C GLN A 94 -14.75 -25.86 -0.56
N ALA A 95 -15.24 -24.63 -0.70
CA ALA A 95 -16.59 -24.35 -1.20
C ALA A 95 -16.87 -24.87 -2.63
N ALA A 96 -15.82 -25.10 -3.43
CA ALA A 96 -15.91 -25.63 -4.79
C ALA A 96 -15.37 -27.07 -4.94
N GLN A 97 -15.13 -27.80 -3.84
CA GLN A 97 -14.58 -29.16 -3.91
C GLN A 97 -15.51 -30.12 -4.68
N ASP A 98 -16.82 -29.97 -4.54
CA ASP A 98 -17.84 -30.73 -5.27
C ASP A 98 -17.72 -30.55 -6.79
N LEU A 99 -17.48 -29.32 -7.26
CA LEU A 99 -17.30 -28.98 -8.66
C LEU A 99 -16.00 -29.56 -9.26
N LEU A 100 -14.97 -29.72 -8.43
CA LEU A 100 -13.63 -30.17 -8.85
C LEU A 100 -13.40 -31.67 -8.67
N ARG A 101 -14.39 -32.45 -8.19
CA ARG A 101 -14.25 -33.91 -8.03
C ARG A 101 -13.83 -34.61 -9.32
N GLY A 102 -12.81 -35.46 -9.27
CA GLY A 102 -12.32 -36.16 -10.47
C GLY A 102 -11.71 -35.25 -11.54
N GLN A 103 -11.26 -34.04 -11.18
CA GLN A 103 -10.31 -33.27 -11.98
C GLN A 103 -8.90 -33.67 -11.57
N GLU A 104 -8.13 -34.20 -12.52
CA GLU A 104 -6.72 -34.56 -12.33
C GLU A 104 -5.80 -33.47 -12.89
N GLY A 105 -4.62 -33.35 -12.29
CA GLY A 105 -3.58 -32.40 -12.71
C GLY A 105 -3.49 -31.14 -11.86
N GLU A 106 -2.62 -30.22 -12.27
CA GLU A 106 -2.28 -29.00 -11.52
C GLU A 106 -3.06 -27.76 -12.02
N THR A 107 -3.63 -27.81 -13.23
CA THR A 107 -4.27 -26.64 -13.86
C THR A 107 -5.48 -27.03 -14.70
N LEU A 108 -6.61 -26.36 -14.48
CA LEU A 108 -7.73 -26.34 -15.41
C LEU A 108 -7.48 -25.26 -16.46
N SER A 109 -7.06 -25.67 -17.66
CA SER A 109 -6.75 -24.77 -18.78
C SER A 109 -8.02 -24.29 -19.49
N THR A 110 -7.86 -23.37 -20.46
CA THR A 110 -8.96 -22.85 -21.30
C THR A 110 -9.46 -23.87 -22.33
N ALA A 111 -9.37 -25.17 -22.07
CA ALA A 111 -9.99 -26.18 -22.92
C ALA A 111 -11.51 -25.94 -22.95
N ASN A 112 -12.10 -25.96 -24.16
CA ASN A 112 -13.52 -25.65 -24.39
C ASN A 112 -14.45 -26.82 -24.04
N ASP A 113 -14.05 -27.70 -23.13
CA ASP A 113 -14.91 -28.79 -22.69
C ASP A 113 -16.08 -28.22 -21.89
N GLN A 114 -17.28 -28.72 -22.14
CA GLN A 114 -18.51 -28.25 -21.49
C GLN A 114 -18.39 -28.26 -19.95
N ARG A 115 -17.65 -29.23 -19.41
CA ARG A 115 -17.36 -29.35 -17.98
C ARG A 115 -16.48 -28.21 -17.47
N SER A 116 -15.41 -27.89 -18.19
CA SER A 116 -14.48 -26.82 -17.83
C SER A 116 -15.14 -25.44 -17.87
N LEU A 117 -16.01 -25.22 -18.85
CA LEU A 117 -16.84 -24.00 -18.93
C LEU A 117 -17.81 -23.90 -17.73
N ASN A 118 -18.50 -24.99 -17.37
CA ASN A 118 -19.40 -25.01 -16.22
C ASN A 118 -18.66 -24.70 -14.90
N ILE A 119 -17.49 -25.32 -14.70
CA ILE A 119 -16.64 -25.06 -13.52
C ILE A 119 -16.27 -23.57 -13.46
N ARG A 120 -15.77 -23.00 -14.57
CA ARG A 120 -15.33 -21.60 -14.63
C ARG A 120 -16.45 -20.59 -14.41
N GLY A 121 -17.66 -20.88 -14.89
CA GLY A 121 -18.85 -20.04 -14.70
C GLY A 121 -19.37 -20.01 -13.26
N ARG A 122 -19.28 -21.14 -12.54
CA ARG A 122 -19.83 -21.26 -11.17
C ARG A 122 -18.83 -20.98 -10.05
N LEU A 123 -17.54 -20.95 -10.36
CA LEU A 123 -16.48 -20.92 -9.34
C LEU A 123 -16.57 -19.66 -8.48
N PHE A 124 -16.79 -18.50 -9.09
CA PHE A 124 -16.82 -17.23 -8.37
C PHE A 124 -17.94 -17.21 -7.32
N GLU A 125 -19.17 -17.54 -7.71
CA GLU A 125 -20.34 -17.57 -6.83
C GLU A 125 -20.20 -18.60 -5.69
N ARG A 126 -19.42 -19.67 -5.89
CA ARG A 126 -19.13 -20.64 -4.82
C ARG A 126 -18.19 -20.08 -3.76
N PHE A 127 -17.18 -19.32 -4.14
CA PHE A 127 -16.23 -18.75 -3.19
C PHE A 127 -16.72 -17.46 -2.56
N PHE A 128 -17.52 -16.68 -3.30
CA PHE A 128 -17.92 -15.33 -2.94
C PHE A 128 -19.44 -15.19 -3.02
N SER A 129 -20.06 -15.07 -1.86
CA SER A 129 -21.48 -14.74 -1.74
C SER A 129 -21.62 -13.22 -1.59
N LEU A 130 -22.35 -12.56 -2.49
CA LEU A 130 -22.55 -11.12 -2.39
C LEU A 130 -23.44 -10.79 -1.19
N LEU A 131 -22.91 -10.03 -0.22
CA LEU A 131 -23.68 -9.59 0.95
C LEU A 131 -24.30 -8.22 0.74
N HIS A 132 -23.48 -7.26 0.32
CA HIS A 132 -23.87 -5.86 0.26
C HIS A 132 -23.32 -5.17 -0.98
N VAL A 133 -24.09 -4.22 -1.50
CA VAL A 133 -23.66 -3.25 -2.49
C VAL A 133 -23.94 -1.88 -1.92
N THR A 134 -22.87 -1.18 -1.52
CA THR A 134 -22.97 0.15 -0.93
C THR A 134 -22.71 1.17 -2.02
N ASN A 135 -23.71 1.96 -2.38
CA ASN A 135 -23.51 3.10 -3.28
C ASN A 135 -22.83 4.24 -2.50
N VAL A 136 -21.68 4.70 -2.99
CA VAL A 136 -20.83 5.67 -2.30
C VAL A 136 -20.73 6.97 -3.09
N ALA A 137 -20.47 6.84 -4.39
CA ALA A 137 -20.19 7.96 -5.29
C ALA A 137 -21.43 8.28 -6.15
N SER A 138 -22.44 8.88 -5.51
CA SER A 138 -23.71 9.25 -6.14
C SER A 138 -23.63 10.49 -7.03
N ASN A 139 -22.61 11.34 -6.83
CA ASN A 139 -22.55 12.71 -7.36
C ASN A 139 -21.55 12.87 -8.53
N GLY A 140 -21.41 11.84 -9.37
CA GLY A 140 -20.44 11.85 -10.48
C GLY A 140 -18.98 11.70 -10.03
N GLU A 141 -18.76 11.41 -8.75
CA GLU A 141 -17.45 10.97 -8.25
C GLU A 141 -17.13 9.56 -8.76
N HIS A 142 -15.84 9.22 -8.78
CA HIS A 142 -15.40 7.86 -9.06
C HIS A 142 -14.53 7.32 -7.92
N LEU A 143 -14.88 6.14 -7.41
CA LEU A 143 -14.08 5.43 -6.43
C LEU A 143 -12.72 5.04 -7.01
N ASN A 144 -11.66 5.33 -6.27
CA ASN A 144 -10.32 4.90 -6.62
C ASN A 144 -10.14 3.42 -6.28
N ARG A 145 -9.98 2.59 -7.32
CA ARG A 145 -9.88 1.12 -7.22
C ARG A 145 -8.70 0.63 -6.40
N GLU A 146 -7.70 1.47 -6.15
CA GLU A 146 -6.51 1.11 -5.38
C GLU A 146 -6.55 1.66 -3.95
N CYS A 147 -7.57 2.47 -3.61
CA CYS A 147 -7.71 3.10 -2.32
C CYS A 147 -8.60 2.27 -1.40
N SER A 148 -7.99 1.59 -0.43
CA SER A 148 -8.72 0.82 0.57
C SER A 148 -7.86 0.65 1.82
N LEU A 149 -8.37 1.12 2.95
CA LEU A 149 -7.75 0.96 4.28
C LEU A 149 -8.76 0.27 5.21
N PHE A 150 -8.29 -0.70 6.00
CA PHE A 150 -9.14 -1.42 6.94
C PHE A 150 -8.80 -1.00 8.36
N THR A 151 -9.81 -0.86 9.21
CA THR A 151 -9.61 -0.71 10.65
C THR A 151 -9.11 -2.03 11.25
N ASP A 152 -8.34 -1.95 12.34
CA ASP A 152 -7.73 -3.12 12.97
C ASP A 152 -8.77 -4.13 13.49
N ASP A 153 -9.96 -3.67 13.86
CA ASP A 153 -11.10 -4.49 14.27
C ASP A 153 -11.84 -5.17 13.12
N CYS A 154 -11.40 -4.94 11.87
CA CYS A 154 -12.01 -5.47 10.64
C CYS A 154 -13.49 -5.10 10.45
N ARG A 155 -13.99 -4.09 11.17
CA ARG A 155 -15.40 -3.66 11.08
C ARG A 155 -15.63 -2.67 9.95
N TYR A 156 -14.68 -1.77 9.72
CA TYR A 156 -14.83 -0.69 8.78
C TYR A 156 -13.78 -0.74 7.66
N VAL A 157 -14.19 -0.27 6.49
CA VAL A 157 -13.30 0.00 5.36
C VAL A 157 -13.41 1.47 4.98
N ILE A 158 -12.25 2.09 4.75
CA ILE A 158 -12.14 3.47 4.26
C ILE A 158 -11.75 3.41 2.79
N VAL A 159 -12.57 4.04 1.94
CA VAL A 159 -12.36 4.16 0.49
C VAL A 159 -12.34 5.63 0.10
N GLY A 160 -11.59 5.95 -0.95
CA GLY A 160 -11.49 7.31 -1.48
C GLY A 160 -12.15 7.41 -2.85
N SER A 161 -12.93 8.45 -3.06
CA SER A 161 -13.42 8.88 -4.37
C SER A 161 -12.74 10.17 -4.80
N ALA A 162 -12.78 10.44 -6.10
CA ALA A 162 -12.33 11.70 -6.66
C ALA A 162 -13.28 12.13 -7.79
N VAL A 163 -13.45 13.44 -7.92
CA VAL A 163 -14.10 14.08 -9.08
C VAL A 163 -13.20 15.20 -9.60
N TYR A 164 -13.03 15.27 -10.91
CA TYR A 164 -12.25 16.34 -11.53
C TYR A 164 -12.94 17.68 -11.32
N VAL A 165 -12.18 18.68 -10.87
CA VAL A 165 -12.67 20.05 -10.81
C VAL A 165 -12.77 20.57 -12.26
N PRO A 166 -13.94 21.03 -12.72
CA PRO A 166 -14.10 21.60 -14.05
C PRO A 166 -13.15 22.79 -14.27
N GLU A 167 -12.66 22.96 -15.50
CA GLU A 167 -11.86 24.15 -15.85
C GLU A 167 -12.72 25.43 -15.93
N GLU A 168 -14.02 25.28 -16.19
CA GLU A 168 -14.99 26.37 -16.25
C GLU A 168 -16.25 26.05 -15.41
N PRO A 169 -16.65 26.94 -14.48
CA PRO A 169 -15.92 28.13 -14.02
C PRO A 169 -14.63 27.75 -13.28
N GLN A 170 -13.58 28.57 -13.43
CA GLN A 170 -12.33 28.36 -12.71
C GLN A 170 -12.59 28.38 -11.18
N PRO A 171 -11.95 27.47 -10.42
CA PRO A 171 -12.10 27.44 -8.98
C PRO A 171 -11.65 28.76 -8.37
N TYR A 172 -12.29 29.18 -7.28
CA TYR A 172 -11.96 30.46 -6.66
C TYR A 172 -10.52 30.42 -6.13
N PHE A 173 -9.80 31.54 -6.26
CA PHE A 173 -8.39 31.62 -5.86
C PHE A 173 -8.13 31.12 -4.43
N PHE A 174 -8.98 31.51 -3.49
CA PHE A 174 -8.87 31.12 -2.07
C PHE A 174 -9.34 29.69 -1.76
N GLU A 175 -9.95 29.00 -2.72
CA GLU A 175 -10.22 27.56 -2.60
C GLU A 175 -8.98 26.74 -2.94
N VAL A 176 -8.20 27.19 -3.94
CA VAL A 176 -6.95 26.54 -4.39
C VAL A 176 -5.76 26.89 -3.49
N TYR A 177 -5.65 28.16 -3.10
CA TYR A 177 -4.54 28.69 -2.31
C TYR A 177 -5.01 29.07 -0.90
N ARG A 178 -4.96 28.11 0.01
CA ARG A 178 -5.40 28.30 1.40
C ARG A 178 -4.32 28.86 2.33
N ASN A 179 -3.06 28.79 1.93
CA ASN A 179 -1.94 29.34 2.69
C ASN A 179 -0.73 29.55 1.78
N ASN A 180 0.26 30.32 2.23
CA ASN A 180 1.45 30.66 1.44
C ASN A 180 2.34 29.48 1.05
N GLU A 181 2.13 28.32 1.67
CA GLU A 181 2.86 27.11 1.34
C GLU A 181 2.18 26.31 0.23
N SER A 182 0.91 26.59 -0.08
CA SER A 182 0.19 25.99 -1.21
C SER A 182 1.04 25.97 -2.47
N VAL A 183 1.04 24.83 -3.16
CA VAL A 183 1.89 24.62 -4.33
C VAL A 183 1.22 25.13 -5.60
N THR A 184 2.03 25.42 -6.61
CA THR A 184 1.51 25.83 -7.92
C THR A 184 0.90 24.61 -8.62
N PRO A 185 -0.40 24.60 -8.97
CA PRO A 185 -1.01 23.49 -9.68
C PRO A 185 -0.25 23.16 -10.97
N ASN A 186 -0.19 21.87 -11.29
CA ASN A 186 0.42 21.40 -12.53
C ASN A 186 -0.68 21.18 -13.58
N PRO A 187 -0.67 21.87 -14.73
CA PRO A 187 -1.68 21.65 -15.78
C PRO A 187 -1.75 20.20 -16.28
N ARG A 188 -0.67 19.42 -16.17
CA ARG A 188 -0.64 17.99 -16.54
C ARG A 188 -1.31 17.08 -15.51
N SER A 189 -1.61 17.60 -14.33
CA SER A 189 -2.19 16.87 -13.21
C SER A 189 -3.19 17.79 -12.52
N PRO A 190 -4.43 17.86 -13.04
CA PRO A 190 -5.45 18.75 -12.49
C PRO A 190 -5.76 18.44 -11.02
N LEU A 191 -6.36 19.44 -10.38
CA LEU A 191 -6.91 19.32 -9.04
C LEU A 191 -8.24 18.58 -9.09
N GLU A 192 -8.52 17.86 -8.03
CA GLU A 192 -9.71 17.04 -7.87
C GLU A 192 -10.35 17.37 -6.52
N ASP A 193 -11.68 17.23 -6.46
CA ASP A 193 -12.38 17.16 -5.18
C ASP A 193 -12.36 15.70 -4.74
N TYR A 194 -11.76 15.45 -3.57
CA TYR A 194 -11.61 14.11 -3.01
C TYR A 194 -12.61 13.91 -1.89
N SER A 195 -13.24 12.74 -1.82
CA SER A 195 -14.06 12.36 -0.67
C SER A 195 -13.52 11.05 -0.08
N LEU A 196 -13.38 11.00 1.24
CA LEU A 196 -13.07 9.79 1.99
C LEU A 196 -14.34 9.29 2.66
N HIS A 197 -14.64 8.03 2.44
CA HIS A 197 -15.87 7.39 2.89
C HIS A 197 -15.53 6.22 3.81
N ILE A 198 -16.26 6.10 4.90
CA ILE A 198 -16.14 4.96 5.82
C ILE A 198 -17.39 4.11 5.74
N ILE A 199 -17.21 2.81 5.51
CA ILE A 199 -18.28 1.85 5.25
C ILE A 199 -18.16 0.71 6.26
N ASP A 200 -19.28 0.36 6.88
CA ASP A 200 -19.39 -0.81 7.76
C ASP A 200 -19.48 -2.09 6.91
N LEU A 201 -18.53 -3.00 7.09
CA LEU A 201 -18.46 -4.26 6.35
C LEU A 201 -19.56 -5.24 6.73
N HIS A 202 -20.07 -5.17 7.96
CA HIS A 202 -21.11 -6.08 8.45
C HIS A 202 -22.51 -5.69 8.03
N THR A 203 -22.77 -4.38 7.93
CA THR A 203 -24.11 -3.86 7.59
C THR A 203 -24.19 -3.33 6.16
N GLY A 204 -23.06 -3.12 5.49
CA GLY A 204 -22.97 -2.52 4.17
C GLY A 204 -23.38 -1.04 4.14
N ARG A 205 -23.39 -0.36 5.30
CA ARG A 205 -23.81 1.04 5.41
C ARG A 205 -22.64 1.99 5.23
N LEU A 206 -22.85 3.04 4.44
CA LEU A 206 -21.99 4.21 4.43
C LEU A 206 -22.22 4.99 5.73
N CYS A 207 -21.20 5.09 6.59
CA CYS A 207 -21.32 5.65 7.93
C CYS A 207 -21.02 7.16 7.96
N ASP A 208 -19.95 7.61 7.30
CA ASP A 208 -19.54 9.01 7.28
C ASP A 208 -18.75 9.33 6.00
N THR A 209 -18.63 10.62 5.66
CA THR A 209 -17.89 11.11 4.51
C THR A 209 -17.18 12.43 4.84
N ARG A 210 -15.92 12.54 4.41
CA ARG A 210 -15.12 13.78 4.54
C ARG A 210 -14.60 14.21 3.17
N SER A 211 -14.89 15.44 2.78
CA SER A 211 -14.56 15.97 1.46
C SER A 211 -13.48 17.04 1.53
N PHE A 212 -12.56 17.01 0.56
CA PHE A 212 -11.45 17.93 0.37
C PHE A 212 -11.58 18.55 -1.02
N LYS A 213 -11.72 19.88 -1.06
CA LYS A 213 -11.96 20.62 -2.31
C LYS A 213 -10.68 21.16 -2.91
N CYS A 214 -10.60 21.16 -4.24
CA CYS A 214 -9.51 21.75 -5.02
C CYS A 214 -8.14 21.32 -4.50
N ASP A 215 -7.98 20.02 -4.27
CA ASP A 215 -6.79 19.47 -3.62
C ASP A 215 -6.04 18.51 -4.55
N LYS A 216 -4.89 18.02 -4.07
CA LYS A 216 -4.18 16.88 -4.61
C LYS A 216 -3.87 15.90 -3.48
N ILE A 217 -4.66 14.82 -3.39
CA ILE A 217 -4.45 13.72 -2.45
C ILE A 217 -4.15 12.47 -3.27
N ILE A 218 -2.99 11.84 -3.02
CA ILE A 218 -2.57 10.67 -3.79
C ILE A 218 -3.26 9.41 -3.26
N LEU A 219 -4.47 9.13 -3.72
CA LEU A 219 -5.25 7.94 -3.32
C LEU A 219 -4.67 6.62 -3.85
N SER A 220 -3.99 6.65 -5.00
CA SER A 220 -3.39 5.46 -5.62
C SER A 220 -2.40 4.79 -4.68
N HIS A 221 -2.56 3.48 -4.50
CA HIS A 221 -1.80 2.68 -3.54
C HIS A 221 -1.75 3.25 -2.11
N ASN A 222 -2.77 4.01 -1.69
CA ASN A 222 -2.86 4.64 -0.37
C ASN A 222 -1.66 5.56 -0.04
N GLN A 223 -1.00 6.21 -1.01
CA GLN A 223 0.24 6.97 -0.73
C GLN A 223 0.01 8.27 0.06
N GLY A 224 -1.15 8.91 -0.13
CA GLY A 224 -1.56 10.11 0.56
C GLY A 224 -2.37 9.86 1.83
N LEU A 225 -2.65 8.59 2.16
CA LEU A 225 -3.47 8.19 3.30
C LEU A 225 -2.70 7.23 4.20
N TYR A 226 -2.83 7.37 5.51
CA TYR A 226 -2.22 6.43 6.44
C TYR A 226 -3.15 6.18 7.61
N LEU A 227 -3.52 4.92 7.81
CA LEU A 227 -4.32 4.49 8.96
C LEU A 227 -3.45 3.64 9.88
N TYR A 228 -3.35 4.05 11.14
CA TYR A 228 -2.70 3.29 12.20
C TYR A 228 -3.67 3.16 13.37
N ARG A 229 -4.08 1.92 13.69
CA ARG A 229 -5.17 1.65 14.63
C ARG A 229 -6.44 2.37 14.22
N ASN A 230 -6.78 3.45 14.93
CA ASN A 230 -7.92 4.30 14.69
C ASN A 230 -7.53 5.73 14.28
N ILE A 231 -6.25 6.04 14.08
CA ILE A 231 -5.79 7.35 13.64
C ILE A 231 -5.55 7.33 12.13
N LEU A 232 -6.32 8.14 11.41
CA LEU A 232 -6.19 8.36 9.98
C LEU A 232 -5.48 9.69 9.72
N ALA A 233 -4.32 9.67 9.06
CA ALA A 233 -3.68 10.86 8.52
C ALA A 233 -3.94 10.97 7.01
N VAL A 234 -4.21 12.19 6.54
CA VAL A 234 -4.45 12.53 5.14
C VAL A 234 -3.55 13.69 4.73
N LEU A 235 -2.70 13.49 3.71
CA LEU A 235 -1.80 14.53 3.20
C LEU A 235 -2.45 15.26 2.03
N SER A 236 -2.84 16.51 2.28
CA SER A 236 -3.16 17.50 1.26
C SER A 236 -1.86 18.03 0.65
N VAL A 237 -1.53 17.56 -0.55
CA VAL A 237 -0.32 18.00 -1.26
C VAL A 237 -0.50 19.42 -1.80
N GLN A 238 -1.69 19.75 -2.30
CA GLN A 238 -1.96 21.09 -2.84
C GLN A 238 -1.92 22.15 -1.75
N GLN A 239 -2.57 21.89 -0.61
CA GLN A 239 -2.70 22.86 0.49
C GLN A 239 -1.59 22.72 1.54
N GLN A 240 -0.62 21.81 1.33
CA GLN A 240 0.51 21.58 2.23
C GLN A 240 0.06 21.43 3.68
N THR A 241 -0.89 20.52 3.88
CA THR A 241 -1.55 20.30 5.17
C THR A 241 -1.75 18.80 5.39
N ILE A 242 -1.53 18.34 6.62
CA ILE A 242 -1.84 16.99 7.05
C ILE A 242 -3.04 17.06 7.98
N HIS A 243 -4.14 16.43 7.58
CA HIS A 243 -5.34 16.30 8.38
C HIS A 243 -5.25 14.99 9.16
N VAL A 244 -5.41 15.07 10.48
CA VAL A 244 -5.40 13.92 11.38
C VAL A 244 -6.81 13.74 11.92
N PHE A 245 -7.40 12.61 11.59
CA PHE A 245 -8.71 12.17 12.03
C PHE A 245 -8.59 10.98 12.97
N GLN A 246 -9.51 10.87 13.90
CA GLN A 246 -9.72 9.65 14.67
C GLN A 246 -11.01 8.99 14.20
N VAL A 247 -10.91 7.72 13.82
CA VAL A 247 -12.04 6.86 13.50
C VAL A 247 -12.69 6.43 14.80
N THR A 248 -13.95 6.80 14.97
CA THR A 248 -14.73 6.43 16.16
C THR A 248 -15.21 4.97 16.06
N PRO A 249 -15.54 4.32 17.19
CA PRO A 249 -16.15 2.99 17.19
C PRO A 249 -17.51 2.92 16.46
N ASP A 250 -18.14 4.07 16.24
CA ASP A 250 -19.42 4.19 15.52
C ASP A 250 -19.22 4.36 14.00
N GLY A 251 -17.97 4.49 13.53
CA GLY A 251 -17.65 4.61 12.12
C GLY A 251 -17.74 6.05 11.60
N THR A 252 -17.37 7.04 12.41
CA THR A 252 -17.32 8.45 12.00
C THR A 252 -15.90 9.01 12.06
N PHE A 253 -15.62 10.07 11.29
CA PHE A 253 -14.35 10.76 11.30
C PHE A 253 -14.38 11.92 12.30
N LEU A 254 -13.62 11.84 13.38
CA LEU A 254 -13.44 12.93 14.32
C LEU A 254 -12.20 13.74 13.93
N ASP A 255 -12.35 15.05 13.70
CA ASP A 255 -11.22 15.94 13.40
C ASP A 255 -10.39 16.15 14.67
N VAL A 256 -9.16 15.65 14.69
CA VAL A 256 -8.27 15.75 15.86
C VAL A 256 -7.33 16.92 15.70
N ARG A 257 -6.62 16.99 14.57
CA ARG A 257 -5.56 18.00 14.38
C ARG A 257 -5.31 18.27 12.91
N THR A 258 -4.91 19.51 12.62
CA THR A 258 -4.44 19.92 11.31
C THR A 258 -3.01 20.43 11.42
N ILE A 259 -2.08 19.87 10.63
CA ILE A 259 -0.65 20.19 10.66
C ILE A 259 -0.24 20.80 9.32
N GLY A 260 0.21 22.06 9.29
CA GLY A 260 0.57 22.74 8.05
C GLY A 260 0.88 24.21 8.26
N ARG A 261 -0.08 25.10 7.97
CA ARG A 261 0.00 26.54 8.30
C ARG A 261 0.35 26.76 9.77
N PHE A 262 -0.37 26.05 10.64
CA PHE A 262 -0.11 25.96 12.08
C PHE A 262 0.36 24.56 12.46
N CYS A 263 1.13 24.47 13.54
CA CYS A 263 1.55 23.20 14.11
C CYS A 263 0.71 22.87 15.34
N TYR A 264 0.56 23.82 16.27
CA TYR A 264 -0.22 23.67 17.50
C TYR A 264 -1.52 24.46 17.44
N GLU A 265 -2.50 24.07 18.25
CA GLU A 265 -3.84 24.68 18.28
C GLU A 265 -3.82 26.14 18.77
N ASP A 266 -2.88 26.47 19.65
CA ASP A 266 -2.67 27.80 20.22
C ASP A 266 -1.79 28.73 19.36
N ASP A 267 -1.24 28.24 18.24
CA ASP A 267 -0.40 29.03 17.34
C ASP A 267 -1.18 30.23 16.78
N LEU A 268 -2.45 30.03 16.41
CA LEU A 268 -3.31 31.09 15.86
C LEU A 268 -3.58 32.19 16.90
N LEU A 269 -3.83 31.80 18.16
CA LEU A 269 -4.05 32.73 19.26
C LEU A 269 -2.78 33.54 19.56
N THR A 270 -1.62 32.89 19.53
CA THR A 270 -0.32 33.54 19.77
C THR A 270 -0.01 34.56 18.67
N LEU A 271 -0.27 34.21 17.42
CA LEU A 271 -0.04 35.12 16.28
C LEU A 271 -1.02 36.28 16.27
N SER A 272 -2.29 36.05 16.59
CA SER A 272 -3.30 37.12 16.64
C SER A 272 -3.08 38.12 17.78
N ALA A 273 -2.36 37.73 18.84
CA ALA A 273 -1.93 38.65 19.89
C ALA A 273 -0.83 39.62 19.42
N VAL A 274 -0.01 39.25 18.43
CA VAL A 274 1.12 40.05 17.94
C VAL A 274 0.78 40.79 16.64
N TYR A 275 0.01 40.15 15.76
CA TYR A 275 -0.36 40.68 14.45
C TYR A 275 -1.86 40.98 14.41
N THR A 276 -2.22 42.26 14.49
CA THR A 276 -3.61 42.74 14.40
C THR A 276 -4.30 42.31 13.10
N GLU A 277 -3.54 42.15 12.01
CA GLU A 277 -4.03 41.64 10.72
C GLU A 277 -4.64 40.22 10.83
N THR A 278 -4.15 39.40 11.77
CA THR A 278 -4.62 38.03 12.02
C THR A 278 -5.86 37.97 12.92
N GLN A 279 -6.19 39.05 13.64
CA GLN A 279 -7.44 39.15 14.42
C GLN A 279 -8.68 39.24 13.53
N ALA A 280 -8.54 39.77 12.30
CA ALA A 280 -9.61 39.85 11.32
C ALA A 280 -10.04 38.47 10.78
N GLU A 281 -9.20 37.43 10.89
CA GLU A 281 -9.55 36.05 10.51
C GLU A 281 -10.49 35.35 11.50
N ILE A 282 -10.65 35.88 12.72
CA ILE A 282 -11.58 35.35 13.74
C ILE A 282 -13.03 35.78 13.42
N GLN A 283 -13.22 36.80 12.57
CA GLN A 283 -14.55 37.23 12.14
C GLN A 283 -15.09 36.36 10.98
N PRO A 284 -16.34 35.88 11.05
CA PRO A 284 -16.94 35.08 10.00
C PRO A 284 -17.22 35.98 8.78
N GLY A 285 -16.49 35.80 7.68
CA GLY A 285 -16.75 36.56 6.46
C GLY A 285 -15.84 36.24 5.28
N LEU A 286 -14.52 36.28 5.45
CA LEU A 286 -13.56 35.89 4.41
C LEU A 286 -12.18 35.78 5.08
N PRO A 287 -11.70 34.57 5.43
CA PRO A 287 -10.35 34.43 5.94
C PRO A 287 -9.39 34.89 4.83
N ARG A 288 -8.45 35.81 5.14
CA ARG A 288 -7.41 36.25 4.20
C ARG A 288 -6.32 35.19 4.04
N LEU A 289 -6.75 34.01 3.63
CA LEU A 289 -5.91 32.88 3.27
C LEU A 289 -4.94 33.33 2.18
N TYR A 290 -3.65 32.96 2.30
CA TYR A 290 -2.59 33.31 1.34
C TYR A 290 -1.97 34.74 1.43
N THR A 291 -2.23 35.51 2.50
CA THR A 291 -1.62 36.86 2.66
C THR A 291 -0.60 36.97 3.79
N ASP A 292 -0.18 35.84 4.37
CA ASP A 292 0.75 35.84 5.50
C ASP A 292 2.07 36.51 5.06
N LYS A 293 2.55 37.53 5.77
CA LYS A 293 3.86 38.14 5.44
C LYS A 293 5.02 37.29 5.95
N VAL A 294 4.72 36.37 6.86
CA VAL A 294 5.67 35.56 7.62
C VAL A 294 5.67 34.11 7.13
N ILE A 295 6.78 33.41 7.38
CA ILE A 295 6.87 31.96 7.14
C ILE A 295 5.88 31.25 8.07
N ASN A 296 5.12 30.29 7.54
CA ASN A 296 4.15 29.49 8.32
C ASN A 296 4.79 28.82 9.55
N SER A 297 4.01 28.63 10.61
CA SER A 297 4.50 28.18 11.94
C SER A 297 5.33 26.91 11.86
N LEU A 298 4.85 25.87 11.16
CA LEU A 298 5.56 24.60 11.04
C LEU A 298 6.92 24.77 10.37
N LYS A 299 6.96 25.46 9.22
CA LYS A 299 8.21 25.69 8.48
C LYS A 299 9.17 26.57 9.27
N HIS A 300 8.66 27.62 9.93
CA HIS A 300 9.47 28.46 10.80
C HIS A 300 10.12 27.64 11.93
N ARG A 301 9.35 26.81 12.64
CA ARG A 301 9.86 25.92 13.71
C ARG A 301 10.93 24.97 13.18
N LEU A 302 10.77 24.40 11.99
CA LEU A 302 11.79 23.56 11.35
C LEU A 302 13.09 24.32 11.06
N LEU A 303 12.99 25.52 10.47
CA LEU A 303 14.15 26.35 10.16
C LEU A 303 14.87 26.81 11.44
N VAL A 304 14.12 27.21 12.47
CA VAL A 304 14.68 27.59 13.78
C VAL A 304 15.35 26.40 14.47
N TYR A 305 14.77 25.20 14.37
CA TYR A 305 15.38 23.99 14.91
C TYR A 305 16.74 23.69 14.24
N LEU A 306 16.80 23.78 12.90
CA LEU A 306 18.04 23.62 12.15
C LEU A 306 19.07 24.70 12.52
N TRP A 307 18.65 25.96 12.65
CA TRP A 307 19.51 27.05 13.11
C TRP A 307 20.08 26.80 14.50
N ARG A 308 19.23 26.42 15.48
CA ARG A 308 19.67 26.12 16.85
C ARG A 308 20.71 25.01 16.90
N ARG A 309 20.57 23.96 16.05
CA ARG A 309 21.60 22.92 15.92
C ARG A 309 22.92 23.45 15.39
N VAL A 310 22.87 24.34 14.41
CA VAL A 310 24.06 24.98 13.84
C VAL A 310 24.72 25.93 14.84
N GLU A 311 23.95 26.63 15.67
CA GLU A 311 24.49 27.45 16.76
C GLU A 311 25.17 26.63 17.85
N GLN A 312 24.59 25.48 18.22
CA GLN A 312 25.18 24.54 19.18
C GLN A 312 26.52 23.97 18.71
N ASP A 313 26.68 23.73 17.41
CA ASP A 313 27.95 23.28 16.81
C ASP A 313 29.03 24.37 16.85
N GLY A 314 28.66 25.66 16.98
CA GLY A 314 29.58 26.79 17.12
C GLY A 314 30.45 27.11 15.90
N SER A 315 30.47 26.25 14.87
CA SER A 315 31.31 26.37 13.68
C SER A 315 30.84 27.47 12.73
N ALA A 316 31.72 28.42 12.40
CA ALA A 316 31.45 29.46 11.41
C ALA A 316 31.15 28.87 10.02
N THR A 317 31.74 27.73 9.68
CA THR A 317 31.49 27.02 8.43
C THR A 317 30.07 26.43 8.37
N ALA A 318 29.57 25.90 9.50
CA ALA A 318 28.21 25.39 9.59
C ALA A 318 27.18 26.52 9.43
N LYS A 319 27.41 27.67 10.07
CA LYS A 319 26.59 28.88 9.91
C LYS A 319 26.53 29.34 8.44
N ARG A 320 27.68 29.43 7.77
CA ARG A 320 27.74 29.78 6.33
C ARG A 320 26.97 28.79 5.45
N ARG A 321 27.13 27.49 5.69
CA ARG A 321 26.41 26.44 4.94
C ARG A 321 24.89 26.53 5.14
N PHE A 322 24.43 26.80 6.36
CA PHE A 322 23.00 27.01 6.62
C PHE A 322 22.44 28.15 5.77
N PHE A 323 23.09 29.32 5.77
CA PHE A 323 22.64 30.46 4.95
C PHE A 323 22.76 30.19 3.45
N GLN A 324 23.77 29.46 2.99
CA GLN A 324 23.86 29.01 1.59
C GLN A 324 22.67 28.13 1.16
N CYS A 325 22.19 27.27 2.07
CA CYS A 325 21.06 26.38 1.81
C CYS A 325 19.70 26.94 2.24
N PHE A 326 19.64 28.12 2.86
CA PHE A 326 18.44 28.65 3.49
C PHE A 326 17.28 28.78 2.51
N ASP A 327 17.52 29.37 1.34
CA ASP A 327 16.48 29.53 0.31
C ASP A 327 16.01 28.18 -0.25
N GLN A 328 16.91 27.20 -0.34
CA GLN A 328 16.54 25.84 -0.77
C GLN A 328 15.65 25.17 0.28
N LEU A 329 16.04 25.21 1.55
CA LEU A 329 15.26 24.68 2.68
C LEU A 329 13.89 25.36 2.79
N ARG A 330 13.83 26.68 2.59
CA ARG A 330 12.59 27.46 2.58
C ARG A 330 11.66 27.04 1.45
N LYS A 331 12.18 26.66 0.29
CA LYS A 331 11.39 26.24 -0.87
C LYS A 331 10.87 24.81 -0.79
N LEU A 332 11.38 23.98 0.13
CA LEU A 332 10.90 22.60 0.25
C LEU A 332 9.42 22.52 0.63
N ARG A 333 8.76 21.46 0.16
CA ARG A 333 7.34 21.15 0.33
C ARG A 333 7.15 19.71 0.80
N MET A 334 6.13 19.48 1.63
CA MET A 334 5.70 18.16 2.09
C MET A 334 5.26 17.31 0.89
N TRP A 335 5.79 16.10 0.84
CA TRP A 335 5.60 15.17 -0.26
C TRP A 335 5.00 13.84 0.17
N LYS A 336 5.51 13.30 1.28
CA LYS A 336 5.05 12.04 1.84
C LYS A 336 4.95 12.17 3.35
N MET A 337 4.08 11.37 3.95
CA MET A 337 3.95 11.24 5.38
C MET A 337 3.84 9.77 5.78
N GLN A 338 4.15 9.47 7.04
CA GLN A 338 3.98 8.14 7.61
C GLN A 338 3.79 8.23 9.12
N LEU A 339 2.74 7.59 9.63
CA LEU A 339 2.59 7.35 11.07
C LEU A 339 3.44 6.15 11.48
N LEU A 340 4.34 6.36 12.42
CA LEU A 340 5.11 5.27 13.04
C LEU A 340 4.31 4.62 14.18
N ASP A 341 3.64 5.45 14.97
CA ASP A 341 2.74 5.07 16.05
C ASP A 341 1.68 6.19 16.25
N GLU A 342 1.02 6.21 17.41
CA GLU A 342 -0.01 7.19 17.74
C GLU A 342 0.51 8.62 17.95
N HIS A 343 1.82 8.80 18.14
CA HIS A 343 2.43 10.07 18.54
C HIS A 343 3.51 10.55 17.57
N HIS A 344 4.07 9.67 16.76
CA HIS A 344 5.18 9.96 15.86
C HIS A 344 4.76 9.92 14.40
N LEU A 345 4.87 11.08 13.74
CA LEU A 345 4.62 11.28 12.32
C LEU A 345 5.93 11.65 11.62
N PHE A 346 6.33 10.88 10.62
CA PHE A 346 7.39 11.26 9.70
C PHE A 346 6.83 12.03 8.53
N ILE A 347 7.51 13.11 8.16
CA ILE A 347 7.17 13.96 7.02
C ILE A 347 8.41 14.09 6.15
N LYS A 348 8.26 13.77 4.87
CA LYS A 348 9.30 13.96 3.87
C LYS A 348 9.06 15.26 3.12
N TYR A 349 10.08 16.12 3.13
CA TYR A 349 10.13 17.35 2.35
C TYR A 349 10.97 17.16 1.08
N THR A 350 10.54 17.74 -0.04
CA THR A 350 11.25 17.72 -1.33
C THR A 350 11.00 19.02 -2.11
N SER A 351 11.58 19.16 -3.31
CA SER A 351 11.34 20.32 -4.17
C SER A 351 9.90 20.37 -4.69
N GLU A 352 9.37 21.58 -4.90
CA GLU A 352 8.01 21.79 -5.43
C GLU A 352 7.79 21.09 -6.77
N ASP A 353 8.79 21.02 -7.65
CA ASP A 353 8.67 20.33 -8.93
C ASP A 353 8.42 18.82 -8.79
N VAL A 354 8.95 18.19 -7.75
CA VAL A 354 8.67 16.77 -7.45
C VAL A 354 7.28 16.65 -6.83
N VAL A 355 6.93 17.54 -5.90
CA VAL A 355 5.61 17.56 -5.24
C VAL A 355 4.47 17.74 -6.22
N THR A 356 4.67 18.59 -7.23
CA THR A 356 3.70 18.89 -8.28
C THR A 356 3.76 17.91 -9.47
N LEU A 357 4.53 16.81 -9.34
CA LEU A 357 4.69 15.78 -10.37
C LEU A 357 5.24 16.32 -11.72
N ARG A 358 5.92 17.47 -11.71
CA ARG A 358 6.63 18.01 -12.90
C ARG A 358 7.91 17.22 -13.15
N VAL A 359 8.52 16.73 -12.09
CA VAL A 359 9.73 15.89 -12.08
C VAL A 359 9.47 14.64 -11.25
N THR A 360 9.99 13.50 -11.68
CA THR A 360 9.89 12.25 -10.91
C THR A 360 10.79 12.29 -9.68
N ASP A 361 10.33 11.73 -8.55
CA ASP A 361 11.12 11.67 -7.32
C ASP A 361 12.37 10.78 -7.55
N PRO A 362 13.60 11.32 -7.45
CA PRO A 362 14.82 10.53 -7.67
C PRO A 362 14.99 9.37 -6.68
N SER A 363 14.29 9.40 -5.53
CA SER A 363 14.30 8.34 -4.53
C SER A 363 13.21 7.26 -4.72
N GLN A 364 12.29 7.43 -5.68
CA GLN A 364 11.31 6.40 -6.04
C GLN A 364 11.95 5.19 -6.74
N VAL A 365 13.13 5.36 -7.34
CA VAL A 365 13.90 4.30 -7.99
C VAL A 365 14.51 3.39 -6.92
N GLY A 366 13.68 2.60 -6.24
CA GLY A 366 14.11 1.76 -5.12
C GLY A 366 13.04 1.37 -4.09
N GLU A 367 11.75 1.59 -4.32
CA GLU A 367 10.67 1.14 -3.41
C GLU A 367 10.46 -0.40 -3.43
N HIS A 368 11.54 -1.17 -3.52
CA HIS A 368 11.53 -2.63 -3.53
C HIS A 368 11.94 -3.15 -2.15
N THR A 369 10.93 -3.55 -1.38
CA THR A 369 10.97 -4.63 -0.38
C THR A 369 12.04 -4.50 0.70
N HIS A 370 11.64 -4.04 1.90
CA HIS A 370 12.49 -4.02 3.10
C HIS A 370 12.77 -5.43 3.63
N SER A 371 13.71 -6.14 3.01
CA SER A 371 14.55 -7.08 3.74
C SER A 371 15.90 -6.38 3.99
N GLN A 372 16.53 -6.57 5.16
CA GLN A 372 17.88 -6.04 5.42
C GLN A 372 18.86 -6.38 4.28
N LYS A 373 18.66 -7.54 3.63
CA LYS A 373 19.41 -7.97 2.44
C LYS A 373 19.11 -7.11 1.22
N ALA A 374 17.86 -6.78 0.92
CA ALA A 374 17.51 -5.91 -0.20
C ALA A 374 17.95 -4.46 0.05
N ALA A 375 17.85 -3.95 1.27
CA ALA A 375 18.40 -2.64 1.64
C ALA A 375 19.94 -2.61 1.48
N CYS A 376 20.62 -3.70 1.85
CA CYS A 376 22.06 -3.86 1.60
C CYS A 376 22.38 -3.94 0.10
N LEU A 377 21.66 -4.76 -0.67
CA LEU A 377 21.85 -4.86 -2.13
C LEU A 377 21.54 -3.54 -2.84
N PHE A 378 20.53 -2.80 -2.39
CA PHE A 378 20.21 -1.47 -2.90
C PHE A 378 21.30 -0.47 -2.56
N LYS A 379 21.80 -0.49 -1.32
CA LYS A 379 22.99 0.28 -0.91
C LYS A 379 24.17 -0.03 -1.81
N ASP A 380 24.48 -1.31 -2.04
CA ASP A 380 25.61 -1.76 -2.85
C ASP A 380 25.44 -1.37 -4.33
N THR A 381 24.21 -1.44 -4.86
CA THR A 381 23.88 -0.97 -6.21
C THR A 381 24.13 0.53 -6.37
N ILE A 382 23.72 1.33 -5.38
CA ILE A 382 23.96 2.78 -5.41
C ILE A 382 25.44 3.10 -5.24
N VAL A 383 26.15 2.39 -4.36
CA VAL A 383 27.60 2.58 -4.16
C VAL A 383 28.37 2.31 -5.45
N ASN A 384 27.99 1.27 -6.20
CA ASN A 384 28.68 0.82 -7.42
C ASN A 384 28.24 1.54 -8.70
N ALA A 385 27.28 2.48 -8.64
CA ALA A 385 26.82 3.23 -9.80
C ALA A 385 27.87 4.23 -10.32
N LYS A 386 27.77 4.65 -11.59
CA LYS A 386 28.75 5.51 -12.29
C LYS A 386 28.98 6.91 -11.65
N TYR A 387 28.14 7.30 -10.68
CA TYR A 387 28.29 8.49 -9.83
C TYR A 387 27.88 8.18 -8.37
N GLY A 388 28.06 6.93 -7.98
CA GLY A 388 27.71 6.37 -6.69
C GLY A 388 28.76 6.61 -5.61
N GLY A 389 28.37 6.40 -4.36
CA GLY A 389 29.28 6.46 -3.22
C GLY A 389 28.56 6.18 -1.91
N HIS A 390 29.29 5.86 -0.84
CA HIS A 390 28.68 5.53 0.46
C HIS A 390 27.79 6.65 0.99
N THR A 391 28.22 7.91 0.87
CA THR A 391 27.45 9.07 1.32
C THR A 391 26.16 9.25 0.51
N GLU A 392 26.22 9.02 -0.80
CA GLU A 392 25.05 9.13 -1.69
C GLU A 392 24.07 7.97 -1.48
N ALA A 393 24.57 6.76 -1.23
CA ALA A 393 23.75 5.61 -0.85
C ALA A 393 23.03 5.84 0.49
N VAL A 394 23.75 6.33 1.50
CA VAL A 394 23.15 6.69 2.80
C VAL A 394 22.11 7.80 2.64
N ARG A 395 22.40 8.83 1.85
CA ARG A 395 21.45 9.93 1.59
C ARG A 395 20.17 9.42 0.91
N ARG A 396 20.28 8.51 -0.07
CA ARG A 396 19.12 7.93 -0.77
C ARG A 396 18.32 6.98 0.11
N LEU A 397 18.98 6.18 0.95
CA LEU A 397 18.32 5.32 1.94
C LEU A 397 17.58 6.13 3.00
N LEU A 398 18.20 7.17 3.55
CA LEU A 398 17.57 8.06 4.54
C LEU A 398 16.47 8.95 3.93
N GLY A 399 16.50 9.17 2.61
CA GLY A 399 15.46 9.90 1.88
C GLY A 399 14.20 9.07 1.57
N GLN A 400 14.20 7.76 1.89
CA GLN A 400 13.04 6.89 1.75
C GLN A 400 12.29 6.81 3.07
N LEU A 401 11.00 7.14 3.06
CA LEU A 401 10.11 6.76 4.15
C LEU A 401 9.76 5.27 3.99
N PRO A 402 9.70 4.50 5.09
CA PRO A 402 9.19 3.14 5.05
C PRO A 402 7.80 3.08 4.40
N ILE A 403 7.53 1.99 3.67
CA ILE A 403 6.22 1.77 3.07
C ILE A 403 5.18 1.51 4.17
N SER A 404 3.94 1.97 3.98
CA SER A 404 2.84 1.72 4.91
C SER A 404 2.64 0.23 5.14
N ALA A 405 2.45 -0.16 6.41
CA ALA A 405 2.17 -1.54 6.79
C ALA A 405 0.92 -2.10 6.08
N GLN A 406 -0.09 -1.24 5.83
CA GLN A 406 -1.33 -1.64 5.17
C GLN A 406 -1.18 -1.92 3.67
N SER A 407 -0.07 -1.49 3.05
CA SER A 407 0.27 -1.82 1.65
C SER A 407 0.85 -3.23 1.50
N TYR A 408 1.12 -3.93 2.61
CA TYR A 408 1.60 -5.30 2.60
C TYR A 408 0.44 -6.28 2.80
N SER A 409 0.52 -7.41 2.11
CA SER A 409 -0.32 -8.57 2.35
C SER A 409 0.11 -9.24 3.66
N SER A 410 -0.86 -9.59 4.49
CA SER A 410 -0.66 -10.36 5.73
C SER A 410 -0.50 -11.87 5.49
N SER A 411 -0.63 -12.33 4.24
CA SER A 411 -0.67 -13.75 3.90
C SER A 411 0.65 -14.46 4.20
N PRO A 412 0.63 -15.63 4.87
CA PRO A 412 1.84 -16.40 5.20
C PRO A 412 2.56 -16.95 3.95
N TYR A 413 1.89 -17.05 2.80
CA TYR A 413 2.51 -17.50 1.54
C TYR A 413 3.51 -16.50 0.96
N LEU A 414 3.37 -15.22 1.31
CA LEU A 414 4.26 -14.13 0.91
C LEU A 414 5.28 -13.77 2.00
N ASP A 415 5.36 -14.58 3.05
CA ASP A 415 6.34 -14.38 4.12
C ASP A 415 7.71 -14.92 3.69
N LEU A 416 8.66 -14.01 3.45
CA LEU A 416 10.03 -14.35 3.04
C LEU A 416 10.83 -15.15 4.08
N SER A 417 10.35 -15.19 5.33
CA SER A 417 10.92 -16.04 6.39
C SER A 417 10.49 -17.50 6.27
N LEU A 418 9.37 -17.77 5.58
CA LEU A 418 8.80 -19.11 5.39
C LEU A 418 9.05 -19.66 4.00
N PHE A 419 8.98 -18.80 2.97
CA PHE A 419 9.16 -19.17 1.58
C PHE A 419 10.27 -18.37 0.91
N SER A 420 10.91 -19.01 -0.06
CA SER A 420 11.84 -18.40 -0.99
C SER A 420 11.19 -18.44 -2.37
N TYR A 421 10.94 -17.27 -2.92
CA TYR A 421 10.37 -17.06 -4.26
C TYR A 421 11.04 -15.82 -4.88
N ASP A 422 10.84 -15.61 -6.18
CA ASP A 422 11.41 -14.47 -6.90
C ASP A 422 10.48 -13.24 -6.81
N ASP A 423 10.97 -12.22 -6.09
CA ASP A 423 10.22 -10.98 -5.76
C ASP A 423 9.92 -10.09 -7.00
N LYS A 424 10.56 -10.41 -8.13
CA LYS A 424 10.27 -9.80 -9.44
C LYS A 424 8.87 -10.14 -9.93
N TRP A 425 8.39 -11.35 -9.67
CA TRP A 425 7.13 -11.86 -10.21
C TRP A 425 5.97 -11.77 -9.21
N VAL A 426 6.25 -11.83 -7.91
CA VAL A 426 5.26 -11.72 -6.83
C VAL A 426 5.91 -11.12 -5.60
N SER A 427 5.23 -10.26 -4.84
CA SER A 427 5.77 -9.69 -3.60
C SER A 427 4.71 -9.55 -2.53
N ALA A 428 5.14 -9.45 -1.27
CA ALA A 428 4.26 -9.11 -0.15
C ALA A 428 3.63 -7.71 -0.31
N MET A 429 4.30 -6.78 -0.99
CA MET A 429 3.72 -5.48 -1.32
C MET A 429 2.65 -5.64 -2.40
N GLU A 430 1.46 -5.11 -2.17
CA GLU A 430 0.29 -5.21 -3.04
C GLU A 430 0.38 -4.25 -4.23
N ARG A 431 1.35 -4.48 -5.11
CA ARG A 431 1.49 -3.77 -6.38
C ARG A 431 1.51 -4.75 -7.56
N PRO A 432 0.94 -4.39 -8.71
CA PRO A 432 1.04 -5.20 -9.91
C PRO A 432 2.50 -5.47 -10.30
N LYS A 433 2.78 -6.72 -10.67
CA LYS A 433 4.10 -7.18 -11.11
C LYS A 433 4.06 -7.57 -12.58
N THR A 434 5.22 -7.62 -13.22
CA THR A 434 5.32 -8.19 -14.58
C THR A 434 4.85 -9.63 -14.54
N CYS A 435 3.99 -10.03 -15.49
CA CYS A 435 3.59 -11.41 -15.65
C CYS A 435 4.74 -12.19 -16.32
N GLY A 436 5.22 -13.25 -15.67
CA GLY A 436 6.16 -14.19 -16.25
C GLY A 436 5.43 -15.28 -17.05
N ASP A 437 6.14 -15.89 -17.99
CA ASP A 437 5.62 -17.02 -18.80
C ASP A 437 5.67 -18.35 -18.04
N HIS A 438 6.57 -18.43 -17.05
CA HIS A 438 6.82 -19.63 -16.26
C HIS A 438 6.08 -19.57 -14.92
N PRO A 439 5.70 -20.73 -14.37
CA PRO A 439 5.10 -20.80 -13.04
C PRO A 439 6.06 -20.25 -11.98
N ILE A 440 5.52 -19.46 -11.07
CA ILE A 440 6.25 -18.91 -9.92
C ILE A 440 6.44 -20.04 -8.91
N ARG A 441 7.69 -20.34 -8.56
CA ARG A 441 8.05 -21.46 -7.67
C ARG A 441 8.27 -20.98 -6.24
N PHE A 442 7.62 -21.64 -5.28
CA PHE A 442 7.74 -21.36 -3.85
C PHE A 442 8.49 -22.48 -3.15
N TYR A 443 9.70 -22.18 -2.67
CA TYR A 443 10.53 -23.13 -1.95
C TYR A 443 10.42 -22.87 -0.45
N ALA A 444 10.24 -23.90 0.37
CA ALA A 444 10.22 -23.72 1.81
C ALA A 444 11.61 -23.35 2.32
N ARG A 445 11.69 -22.27 3.11
CA ARG A 445 12.97 -21.75 3.62
C ARG A 445 13.66 -22.71 4.56
N ASP A 446 12.93 -23.58 5.27
CA ASP A 446 13.42 -24.51 6.29
C ASP A 446 14.13 -25.74 5.70
N SER A 447 13.62 -26.22 4.56
CA SER A 447 13.97 -27.50 3.94
C SER A 447 14.58 -27.34 2.55
N GLY A 448 14.35 -26.21 1.87
CA GLY A 448 14.74 -25.99 0.47
C GLY A 448 13.84 -26.70 -0.54
N LEU A 449 12.84 -27.45 -0.08
CA LEU A 449 11.95 -28.21 -0.95
C LEU A 449 10.98 -27.27 -1.68
N LEU A 450 10.73 -27.56 -2.97
CA LEU A 450 9.66 -26.94 -3.72
C LEU A 450 8.31 -27.37 -3.10
N LYS A 451 7.52 -26.42 -2.62
CA LYS A 451 6.22 -26.70 -2.01
C LYS A 451 5.09 -26.59 -3.03
N PHE A 452 5.03 -25.48 -3.74
CA PHE A 452 3.99 -25.25 -4.73
C PHE A 452 4.44 -24.28 -5.82
N LYS A 453 3.59 -24.18 -6.84
CA LYS A 453 3.76 -23.30 -7.99
C LYS A 453 2.48 -22.50 -8.20
N ILE A 454 2.62 -21.26 -8.64
CA ILE A 454 1.49 -20.43 -9.05
C ILE A 454 1.66 -20.11 -10.54
N GLN A 455 0.67 -20.50 -11.34
CA GLN A 455 0.62 -20.21 -12.75
C GLN A 455 -0.24 -18.98 -13.00
N ALA A 456 0.39 -17.82 -13.15
CA ALA A 456 -0.35 -16.62 -13.52
C ALA A 456 -0.63 -16.58 -15.04
N GLY A 457 0.39 -16.79 -15.88
CA GLY A 457 0.32 -16.57 -17.33
C GLY A 457 -0.58 -17.57 -18.08
N LEU A 458 -1.23 -17.06 -19.14
CA LEU A 458 -1.94 -17.87 -20.14
C LEU A 458 -0.95 -18.76 -20.91
N LEU A 459 -1.10 -20.08 -20.81
CA LEU A 459 -0.34 -21.05 -21.59
C LEU A 459 -0.79 -21.00 -23.06
N GLY A 460 0.17 -20.90 -24.00
CA GLY A 460 -0.06 -21.21 -25.42
C GLY A 460 -0.48 -20.07 -26.36
N ARG A 461 -0.58 -18.81 -25.93
CA ARG A 461 -0.73 -17.68 -26.87
C ARG A 461 0.62 -17.06 -27.23
N PRO A 462 0.95 -16.86 -28.52
CA PRO A 462 2.18 -16.20 -28.93
C PRO A 462 2.25 -14.80 -28.32
N VAL A 463 3.41 -14.46 -27.76
CA VAL A 463 3.63 -13.23 -27.02
C VAL A 463 4.00 -12.13 -28.00
N ASN A 464 3.19 -11.07 -28.08
CA ASN A 464 3.69 -9.79 -28.58
C ASN A 464 4.58 -9.19 -27.49
N HIS A 465 5.91 -9.28 -27.67
CA HIS A 465 6.91 -8.71 -26.76
C HIS A 465 6.83 -7.17 -26.62
N ALA A 466 5.99 -6.51 -27.43
CA ALA A 466 5.77 -5.08 -27.39
C ALA A 466 4.98 -4.59 -26.15
N VAL A 467 4.18 -5.46 -25.48
CA VAL A 467 3.31 -5.03 -24.36
C VAL A 467 3.66 -5.79 -23.07
N ARG A 468 4.14 -5.05 -22.06
CA ARG A 468 4.35 -5.59 -20.71
C ARG A 468 3.02 -5.94 -20.08
N ARG A 469 2.76 -7.23 -19.87
CA ARG A 469 1.58 -7.71 -19.11
C ARG A 469 1.84 -7.55 -17.62
N LEU A 470 0.88 -6.96 -16.90
CA LEU A 470 0.92 -6.84 -15.45
C LEU A 470 -0.09 -7.79 -14.81
N VAL A 471 0.29 -8.37 -13.68
CA VAL A 471 -0.54 -9.22 -12.84
C VAL A 471 -0.56 -8.67 -11.41
N ALA A 472 -1.76 -8.54 -10.84
CA ALA A 472 -1.96 -8.26 -9.43
C ALA A 472 -2.31 -9.58 -8.72
N PHE A 473 -1.75 -9.79 -7.53
CA PHE A 473 -2.03 -10.96 -6.71
C PHE A 473 -2.72 -10.54 -5.42
N THR A 474 -3.81 -11.24 -5.09
CA THR A 474 -4.54 -11.07 -3.84
C THR A 474 -4.61 -12.42 -3.13
N PHE A 475 -3.76 -12.60 -2.13
CA PHE A 475 -3.73 -13.82 -1.32
C PHE A 475 -4.67 -13.68 -0.12
N HIS A 476 -5.34 -14.77 0.23
CA HIS A 476 -6.09 -14.82 1.48
C HIS A 476 -5.13 -14.72 2.68
N PRO A 477 -5.49 -14.00 3.75
CA PRO A 477 -4.65 -13.85 4.95
C PRO A 477 -4.30 -15.16 5.69
N PHE A 478 -5.05 -16.24 5.50
CA PHE A 478 -5.02 -17.44 6.34
C PHE A 478 -5.21 -18.74 5.57
N GLU A 479 -6.09 -18.76 4.56
CA GLU A 479 -6.43 -19.96 3.80
C GLU A 479 -5.55 -20.15 2.55
N PRO A 480 -5.37 -21.39 2.04
CA PRO A 480 -4.60 -21.70 0.83
C PRO A 480 -5.33 -21.27 -0.45
N PHE A 481 -5.64 -19.99 -0.55
CA PHE A 481 -6.38 -19.38 -1.64
C PHE A 481 -5.72 -18.08 -2.09
N ALA A 482 -5.61 -17.89 -3.40
CA ALA A 482 -5.13 -16.65 -4.00
C ALA A 482 -5.82 -16.37 -5.33
N ILE A 483 -5.97 -15.09 -5.64
CA ILE A 483 -6.49 -14.62 -6.92
C ILE A 483 -5.35 -13.93 -7.67
N SER A 484 -5.16 -14.27 -8.94
CA SER A 484 -4.32 -13.47 -9.83
C SER A 484 -5.20 -12.78 -10.86
N VAL A 485 -5.05 -11.46 -11.00
CA VAL A 485 -5.80 -10.64 -11.95
C VAL A 485 -4.80 -10.07 -12.95
N GLN A 486 -4.97 -10.41 -14.22
CA GLN A 486 -4.16 -9.91 -15.32
C GLN A 486 -4.92 -8.87 -16.11
N ARG A 487 -4.25 -7.78 -16.47
CA ARG A 487 -4.79 -6.81 -17.42
C ARG A 487 -4.19 -7.08 -18.79
N THR A 488 -5.04 -7.51 -19.74
CA THR A 488 -4.67 -7.71 -21.14
C THR A 488 -5.47 -6.76 -22.01
N ASN A 489 -4.83 -5.69 -22.50
CA ASN A 489 -5.45 -4.61 -23.27
C ASN A 489 -6.66 -3.99 -22.51
N ALA A 490 -7.88 -4.45 -22.85
CA ALA A 490 -9.15 -4.01 -22.28
C ALA A 490 -9.84 -5.06 -21.38
N GLU A 491 -9.38 -6.31 -21.38
CA GLU A 491 -9.99 -7.39 -20.61
C GLU A 491 -9.16 -7.76 -19.37
N TYR A 492 -9.88 -8.14 -18.30
CA TYR A 492 -9.29 -8.65 -17.08
C TYR A 492 -9.45 -10.16 -17.02
N VAL A 493 -8.33 -10.88 -17.07
CA VAL A 493 -8.32 -12.33 -16.89
C VAL A 493 -8.08 -12.63 -15.42
N VAL A 494 -8.99 -13.39 -14.81
CA VAL A 494 -8.91 -13.76 -13.40
C VAL A 494 -8.62 -15.24 -13.28
N ASN A 495 -7.63 -15.59 -12.46
CA ASN A 495 -7.32 -16.98 -12.13
C ASN A 495 -7.47 -17.19 -10.63
N PHE A 496 -8.03 -18.33 -10.25
CA PHE A 496 -8.09 -18.75 -8.85
C PHE A 496 -7.05 -19.84 -8.61
N HIS A 497 -6.25 -19.64 -7.57
CA HIS A 497 -5.27 -20.61 -7.06
C HIS A 497 -5.79 -21.12 -5.73
N MET A 498 -6.05 -22.42 -5.66
CA MET A 498 -6.67 -23.03 -4.49
C MET A 498 -6.01 -24.36 -4.18
N ARG A 499 -6.35 -24.90 -3.00
CA ARG A 499 -5.99 -26.26 -2.65
C ARG A 499 -7.05 -27.22 -3.18
N HIS A 500 -6.63 -28.17 -3.99
CA HIS A 500 -7.43 -29.30 -4.46
C HIS A 500 -6.77 -30.60 -4.02
N VAL A 501 -7.57 -31.55 -3.56
CA VAL A 501 -7.12 -32.90 -3.25
C VAL A 501 -7.95 -33.81 -4.14
N CYS A 502 -7.29 -34.55 -5.05
CA CYS A 502 -7.98 -35.60 -5.79
C CYS A 502 -8.43 -36.67 -4.81
N GLU A 503 -9.74 -36.79 -4.64
CA GLU A 503 -10.40 -37.94 -4.03
C GLU A 503 -10.91 -38.89 -5.10
#